data_AF-A0A8T9FV80-F1
#
_entry.id   AF-A0A8T9FV80-F1
#
_cell.length_a   1.000
_cell.length_b   1.000
_cell.length_c   1.000
_cell.angle_alpha   90.00
_cell.angle_beta   90.00
_cell.angle_gamma   90.00
#
_symmetry.space_group_name_H-M   'P 1'
#
loop_
_entity.id
_entity.type
_entity.pdbx_description
1 polymer ?
#
loop_
_entity_poly.entity_id
_entity_poly.type
_entity_poly.pdbx_seq_one_letter_code
_entity_poly.pdbx_strand_id
1 'polypeptide(L)'
;MAQQLLMPKATAVWLVDNTALSFEQIATFCKLHPLEVKAIADGESAQGIKGLDPIATGQLSRDEIARAEANPAHKLKLSDPKVRVPESKRKGPRYTPVSKRQDRPNAILWLVRNHPELKDAQISRLVGTTKSTIEQIRDRTHWNSANLAPMDPVTLGLCSQIDLDLEVERASKGRPLPTAAELGATLESAQETEKLPYSTDREDEQEINADAVFAKLKSLKSSTPDEDEDDKF
;
A
#
# COMPACT_ATOMS: atom_id res chain seq x y z
N MET A 1 29.76 -3.23 18.21
CA MET A 1 28.77 -2.33 17.59
C MET A 1 29.15 -0.93 18.04
N ALA A 2 29.50 -0.02 17.13
CA ALA A 2 29.82 1.35 17.51
C ALA A 2 28.51 2.02 17.95
N GLN A 3 28.36 2.24 19.26
CA GLN A 3 27.19 2.90 19.80
C GLN A 3 27.17 4.35 19.28
N GLN A 4 26.22 4.64 18.39
CA GLN A 4 26.12 5.91 17.69
C GLN A 4 25.06 6.80 18.34
N LEU A 5 25.39 8.08 18.53
CA LEU A 5 24.45 9.07 19.05
C LEU A 5 23.28 9.22 18.09
N LEU A 6 22.05 9.24 18.63
CA LEU A 6 20.84 9.26 17.81
C LEU A 6 20.71 10.56 16.98
N MET A 7 21.12 11.71 17.54
CA MET A 7 21.03 13.03 16.89
C MET A 7 22.22 13.96 17.25
N PRO A 8 23.43 13.74 16.68
CA PRO A 8 24.66 14.45 17.05
C PRO A 8 24.57 15.98 17.13
N LYS A 9 23.95 16.62 16.14
CA LYS A 9 23.82 18.09 16.08
C LYS A 9 22.85 18.63 17.13
N ALA A 10 21.70 17.97 17.32
CA ALA A 10 20.71 18.40 18.31
C ALA A 10 21.23 18.20 19.75
N THR A 11 21.99 17.13 19.98
CA THR A 11 22.65 16.91 21.28
C THR A 11 23.76 17.92 21.52
N ALA A 12 24.52 18.30 20.48
CA ALA A 12 25.54 19.35 20.60
C ALA A 12 24.93 20.71 20.96
N VAL A 13 23.82 21.11 20.34
CA VAL A 13 23.08 22.35 20.70
C VAL A 13 22.70 22.33 22.18
N TRP A 14 22.11 21.23 22.66
CA TRP A 14 21.71 21.12 24.06
C TRP A 14 22.92 21.18 25.02
N LEU A 15 24.02 20.49 24.69
CA LEU A 15 25.23 20.49 25.52
C LEU A 15 25.89 21.87 25.59
N VAL A 16 25.95 22.61 24.48
CA VAL A 16 26.48 23.98 24.45
C VAL A 16 25.65 24.91 25.33
N ASP A 17 24.32 24.77 25.33
CA ASP A 17 23.41 25.67 26.06
C ASP A 17 23.27 25.33 27.56
N ASN A 18 23.46 24.06 27.94
CA ASN A 18 23.09 23.56 29.29
C ASN A 18 24.26 23.04 30.12
N THR A 19 25.49 23.01 29.58
CA THR A 19 26.67 22.47 30.28
C THR A 19 27.88 23.39 30.13
N ALA A 20 28.83 23.30 31.06
CA ALA A 20 30.08 24.08 31.01
C ALA A 20 31.24 23.33 30.29
N LEU A 21 30.91 22.44 29.35
CA LEU A 21 31.88 21.62 28.65
C LEU A 21 32.67 22.40 27.59
N SER A 22 33.92 21.99 27.34
CA SER A 22 34.71 22.60 26.27
C SER A 22 34.21 22.17 24.89
N PHE A 23 34.40 23.04 23.88
CA PHE A 23 34.00 22.75 22.50
C PHE A 23 34.70 21.51 21.94
N GLU A 24 35.92 21.21 22.37
CA GLU A 24 36.65 20.01 21.96
C GLU A 24 36.05 18.73 22.56
N GLN A 25 35.56 18.79 23.81
CA GLN A 25 34.87 17.67 24.45
C GLN A 25 33.54 17.36 23.75
N ILE A 26 32.75 18.39 23.45
CA ILE A 26 31.47 18.26 22.74
C ILE A 26 31.71 17.74 21.31
N ALA A 27 32.72 18.28 20.61
CA ALA A 27 33.11 17.84 19.27
C ALA A 27 33.51 16.36 19.25
N THR A 28 34.34 15.94 20.21
CA THR A 28 34.79 14.54 20.33
C THR A 28 33.60 13.61 20.62
N PHE A 29 32.67 14.03 21.47
CA PHE A 29 31.50 13.23 21.85
C PHE A 29 30.48 13.10 20.70
N CYS A 30 30.12 14.21 20.07
CA CYS A 30 29.18 14.24 18.96
C CYS A 30 29.80 13.84 17.61
N LYS A 31 31.12 13.58 17.55
CA LYS A 31 31.89 13.33 16.32
C LYS A 31 31.71 14.45 15.28
N LEU A 32 31.66 15.70 15.76
CA LEU A 32 31.59 16.91 14.95
C LEU A 32 32.95 17.61 14.96
N HIS A 33 33.18 18.48 13.99
CA HIS A 33 34.41 19.28 14.02
C HIS A 33 34.28 20.40 15.09
N PRO A 34 35.34 20.78 15.82
CA PRO A 34 35.26 21.87 16.80
C PRO A 34 34.73 23.19 16.24
N LEU A 35 34.98 23.46 14.95
CA LEU A 35 34.43 24.63 14.26
C LEU A 35 32.90 24.56 14.08
N GLU A 36 32.34 23.36 13.88
CA GLU A 36 30.88 23.19 13.81
C GLU A 36 30.25 23.46 15.17
N VAL A 37 30.88 23.01 16.26
CA VAL A 37 30.41 23.29 17.63
C VAL A 37 30.48 24.79 17.95
N LYS A 38 31.53 25.48 17.50
CA LYS A 38 31.62 26.96 17.60
C LYS A 38 30.52 27.64 16.80
N ALA A 39 30.31 27.25 15.54
CA ALA A 39 29.23 27.79 14.71
C ALA A 39 27.82 27.49 15.26
N ILE A 40 27.67 26.41 16.04
CA ILE A 40 26.44 26.12 16.79
C ILE A 40 26.29 27.11 17.96
N ALA A 41 27.36 27.35 18.72
CA ALA A 41 27.37 28.32 19.82
C ALA A 41 27.12 29.75 19.35
N ASP A 42 27.65 30.10 18.17
CA ASP A 42 27.44 31.41 17.53
C ASP A 42 26.05 31.53 16.86
N GLY A 43 25.25 30.45 16.83
CA GLY A 43 23.90 30.43 16.28
C GLY A 43 23.81 30.43 14.74
N GLU A 44 24.92 30.13 14.04
CA GLU A 44 25.00 30.10 12.57
C GLU A 44 24.62 28.73 11.98
N SER A 45 25.04 27.63 12.62
CA SER A 45 24.90 26.27 12.06
C SER A 45 23.62 25.53 12.51
N ALA A 46 22.96 25.99 13.57
CA ALA A 46 21.85 25.29 14.21
C ALA A 46 20.50 26.02 14.17
N GLN A 47 20.33 27.01 13.29
CA GLN A 47 19.07 27.73 13.16
C GLN A 47 17.91 26.77 12.87
N GLY A 48 16.96 26.67 13.81
CA GLY A 48 15.79 25.80 13.72
C GLY A 48 15.96 24.38 14.29
N ILE A 49 17.14 23.99 14.78
CA ILE A 49 17.34 22.70 15.43
C ILE A 49 17.03 22.83 16.93
N LYS A 50 15.96 22.17 17.39
CA LYS A 50 15.66 22.09 18.82
C LYS A 50 16.66 21.16 19.52
N GLY A 51 17.32 21.66 20.56
CA GLY A 51 18.24 20.87 21.38
C GLY A 51 17.56 19.63 21.97
N LEU A 52 18.24 18.49 21.88
CA LEU A 52 17.78 17.21 22.43
C LEU A 52 18.61 16.84 23.67
N ASP A 53 17.94 16.66 24.80
CA ASP A 53 18.58 16.31 26.07
C ASP A 53 19.17 14.87 26.03
N PRO A 54 20.51 14.71 26.13
CA PRO A 54 21.16 13.40 26.21
C PRO A 54 20.91 12.65 27.52
N ILE A 55 20.54 13.34 28.59
CA ILE A 55 20.23 12.74 29.89
C ILE A 55 18.83 12.11 29.82
N ALA A 56 17.85 12.85 29.30
CA ALA A 56 16.48 12.35 29.14
C ALA A 56 16.42 11.15 28.17
N THR A 57 17.28 11.13 27.15
CA THR A 57 17.39 9.99 26.21
C THR A 57 18.20 8.82 26.76
N GLY A 58 18.82 8.95 27.94
CA GLY A 58 19.63 7.91 28.57
C GLY A 58 20.95 7.64 27.85
N GLN A 59 21.47 8.63 27.10
CA GLN A 59 22.73 8.59 26.36
C GLN A 59 23.92 9.11 27.18
N LEU A 60 23.66 10.02 28.14
CA LEU A 60 24.63 10.49 29.13
C LEU A 60 24.05 10.41 30.54
N SER A 61 24.91 10.21 31.53
CA SER A 61 24.55 10.38 32.94
C SER A 61 24.96 11.77 33.42
N ARG A 62 24.22 12.30 34.39
CA ARG A 62 24.54 13.58 35.02
C ARG A 62 25.92 13.57 35.71
N ASP A 63 26.30 12.42 36.26
CA ASP A 63 27.60 12.21 36.92
C ASP A 63 28.77 12.19 35.93
N GLU A 64 28.53 11.78 34.68
CA GLU A 64 29.54 11.84 33.62
C GLU A 64 29.76 13.28 33.16
N ILE A 65 28.69 14.08 33.03
CA ILE A 65 28.78 15.51 32.70
C ILE A 65 29.54 16.26 33.79
N ALA A 66 29.18 16.07 35.08
CA ALA A 66 29.86 16.75 36.18
C ALA A 66 31.37 16.45 36.24
N ARG A 67 31.78 15.20 35.95
CA ARG A 67 33.20 14.83 35.86
C ARG A 67 33.90 15.48 34.66
N ALA A 68 33.20 15.61 33.54
CA ALA A 68 33.72 16.25 32.35
C ALA A 68 33.82 17.78 32.49
N GLU A 69 32.91 18.41 33.24
CA GLU A 69 32.96 19.84 33.57
C GLU A 69 34.13 20.16 34.51
N ALA A 70 34.44 19.26 35.45
CA ALA A 70 35.57 19.44 36.36
C ALA A 70 36.95 19.24 35.68
N ASN A 71 37.02 18.53 34.56
CA ASN A 71 38.27 18.24 33.86
C ASN A 71 38.13 18.36 32.33
N PRO A 72 38.68 19.44 31.72
CA PRO A 72 38.63 19.67 30.28
C PRO A 72 39.27 18.57 29.41
N ALA A 73 40.19 17.77 29.97
CA ALA A 73 40.84 16.67 29.26
C ALA A 73 40.01 15.37 29.27
N HIS A 74 38.94 15.31 30.07
CA HIS A 74 38.11 14.12 30.19
C HIS A 74 37.22 13.93 28.94
N LYS A 75 37.21 12.71 28.41
CA LYS A 75 36.43 12.34 27.22
C LYS A 75 35.12 11.68 27.64
N LEU A 76 34.00 12.33 27.32
CA LEU A 76 32.66 11.80 27.55
C LEU A 76 32.47 10.44 26.88
N LYS A 77 31.91 9.49 27.63
CA LYS A 77 31.54 8.16 27.12
C LYS A 77 30.02 7.99 27.12
N LEU A 78 29.51 7.37 26.07
CA LEU A 78 28.08 7.06 26.00
C LEU A 78 27.70 5.99 27.01
N SER A 79 26.56 6.17 27.68
CA SER A 79 25.99 5.11 28.52
C SER A 79 25.46 3.97 27.67
N ASP A 80 25.53 2.75 28.22
CA ASP A 80 24.94 1.58 27.59
C ASP A 80 23.41 1.72 27.54
N PRO A 81 22.78 1.40 26.40
CA PRO A 81 21.34 1.52 26.27
C PRO A 81 20.63 0.57 27.23
N LYS A 82 19.71 1.10 28.04
CA LYS A 82 18.90 0.32 28.99
C LYS A 82 18.00 -0.72 28.30
N VAL A 83 17.64 -0.48 27.03
CA VAL A 83 16.80 -1.36 26.21
C VAL A 83 17.58 -1.80 24.98
N ARG A 84 17.93 -3.09 24.90
CA ARG A 84 18.47 -3.69 23.67
C ARG A 84 17.31 -4.10 22.78
N VAL A 85 17.04 -3.32 21.74
CA VAL A 85 16.08 -3.74 20.70
C VAL A 85 16.75 -4.86 19.89
N PRO A 86 16.16 -6.05 19.82
CA PRO A 86 16.70 -7.12 18.99
C PRO A 86 16.62 -6.71 17.51
N GLU A 87 17.72 -6.85 16.78
CA GLU A 87 17.73 -6.60 15.34
C GLU A 87 16.74 -7.54 14.63
N SER A 88 15.86 -6.99 13.80
CA SER A 88 14.94 -7.79 13.00
C SER A 88 15.74 -8.61 11.99
N LYS A 89 15.86 -9.92 12.22
CA LYS A 89 16.53 -10.82 11.28
C LYS A 89 15.84 -10.74 9.92
N ARG A 90 16.62 -10.46 8.88
CA ARG A 90 16.14 -10.56 7.49
C ARG A 90 15.65 -11.99 7.26
N LYS A 91 14.39 -12.15 6.85
CA LYS A 91 13.82 -13.46 6.52
C LYS A 91 14.64 -14.04 5.36
N GLY A 92 15.34 -15.15 5.60
CA GLY A 92 16.08 -15.88 4.56
C GLY A 92 15.14 -16.61 3.59
N PRO A 93 15.68 -17.23 2.53
CA PRO A 93 14.89 -18.03 1.59
C PRO A 93 14.11 -19.13 2.34
N ARG A 94 12.80 -19.17 2.17
CA ARG A 94 11.94 -20.18 2.81
C ARG A 94 12.10 -21.50 2.07
N TYR A 95 12.61 -22.53 2.75
CA TYR A 95 12.64 -23.87 2.18
C TYR A 95 11.21 -24.38 1.98
N THR A 96 10.87 -24.80 0.77
CA THR A 96 9.59 -25.49 0.50
C THR A 96 9.83 -26.99 0.45
N PRO A 97 9.08 -27.77 1.25
CA PRO A 97 9.19 -29.22 1.28
C PRO A 97 8.87 -29.83 -0.08
N VAL A 98 9.48 -30.99 -0.38
CA VAL A 98 9.39 -31.67 -1.69
C VAL A 98 7.94 -31.92 -2.12
N SER A 99 7.06 -32.29 -1.18
CA SER A 99 5.63 -32.50 -1.45
C SER A 99 4.97 -31.28 -2.08
N LYS A 100 5.22 -30.10 -1.52
CA LYS A 100 4.64 -28.82 -1.97
C LYS A 100 5.32 -28.25 -3.22
N ARG A 101 6.36 -28.89 -3.76
CA ARG A 101 7.05 -28.39 -4.97
C ARG A 101 6.23 -28.61 -6.24
N GLN A 102 5.42 -29.67 -6.28
CA GLN A 102 4.53 -29.97 -7.40
C GLN A 102 3.36 -28.98 -7.48
N ASP A 103 3.00 -28.34 -6.37
CA ASP A 103 1.94 -27.34 -6.32
C ASP A 103 2.43 -25.93 -6.68
N ARG A 104 3.75 -25.71 -6.80
CA ARG A 104 4.30 -24.39 -7.15
C ARG A 104 3.88 -23.92 -8.55
N PRO A 105 3.89 -24.76 -9.60
CA PRO A 105 3.38 -24.36 -10.91
C PRO A 105 1.90 -23.98 -10.91
N ASN A 106 1.08 -24.69 -10.13
CA ASN A 106 -0.34 -24.40 -9.92
C ASN A 106 -0.55 -23.03 -9.24
N ALA A 107 0.27 -22.73 -8.24
CA ALA A 107 0.29 -21.44 -7.55
C ALA A 107 0.70 -20.27 -8.45
N ILE A 108 1.73 -20.47 -9.28
CA ILE A 108 2.20 -19.45 -10.24
C ILE A 108 1.12 -19.19 -11.29
N LEU A 109 0.48 -20.23 -11.82
CA LEU A 109 -0.61 -20.09 -12.78
C LEU A 109 -1.78 -19.28 -12.18
N TRP A 110 -2.12 -19.51 -10.91
CA TRP A 110 -3.13 -18.73 -10.22
C TRP A 110 -2.73 -17.26 -10.05
N LEU A 111 -1.48 -16.99 -9.65
CA LEU A 111 -0.98 -15.62 -9.48
C LEU A 111 -0.96 -14.86 -10.81
N VAL A 112 -0.47 -15.48 -11.89
CA VAL A 112 -0.42 -14.86 -13.22
C VAL A 112 -1.84 -14.59 -13.75
N ARG A 113 -2.82 -15.43 -13.42
CA ARG A 113 -4.21 -15.30 -13.88
C ARG A 113 -5.01 -14.26 -13.08
N ASN A 114 -4.90 -14.27 -11.75
CA ASN A 114 -5.73 -13.42 -10.87
C ASN A 114 -5.05 -12.09 -10.53
N HIS A 115 -3.72 -12.05 -10.54
CA HIS A 115 -2.92 -10.88 -10.17
C HIS A 115 -1.90 -10.52 -11.27
N PRO A 116 -2.35 -10.10 -12.47
CA PRO A 116 -1.45 -9.70 -13.56
C PRO A 116 -0.58 -8.48 -13.21
N GLU A 117 -0.93 -7.72 -12.17
CA GLU A 117 -0.16 -6.60 -11.64
C GLU A 117 1.17 -7.03 -11.00
N LEU A 118 1.28 -8.29 -10.55
CA LEU A 118 2.49 -8.78 -9.89
C LEU A 118 3.65 -8.99 -10.90
N LYS A 119 4.79 -8.36 -10.61
CA LYS A 119 6.03 -8.57 -11.36
C LYS A 119 6.64 -9.94 -11.02
N ASP A 120 7.41 -10.53 -11.92
CA ASP A 120 8.00 -11.86 -11.70
C ASP A 120 8.96 -11.89 -10.48
N ALA A 121 9.58 -10.76 -10.14
CA ALA A 121 10.41 -10.62 -8.93
C ALA A 121 9.60 -10.65 -7.61
N GLN A 122 8.30 -10.38 -7.69
CA GLN A 122 7.36 -10.44 -6.58
C GLN A 122 6.84 -11.87 -6.43
N ILE A 123 6.43 -12.48 -7.55
CA ILE A 123 6.01 -13.89 -7.61
C ILE A 123 7.13 -14.83 -7.14
N SER A 124 8.39 -14.58 -7.53
CA SER A 124 9.53 -15.38 -7.09
C SER A 124 9.77 -15.32 -5.58
N ARG A 125 9.50 -14.17 -4.94
CA ARG A 125 9.61 -14.01 -3.47
C ARG A 125 8.47 -14.69 -2.72
N LEU A 126 7.26 -14.68 -3.27
CA LEU A 126 6.08 -15.31 -2.66
C LEU A 126 6.15 -16.84 -2.69
N VAL A 127 6.45 -17.40 -3.87
CA VAL A 127 6.41 -18.87 -4.10
C VAL A 127 7.78 -19.53 -3.91
N GLY A 128 8.88 -18.77 -3.99
CA GLY A 128 10.24 -19.28 -3.89
C GLY A 128 10.68 -20.06 -5.13
N THR A 129 10.28 -19.61 -6.32
CA THR A 129 10.61 -20.20 -7.64
C THR A 129 11.61 -19.33 -8.42
N THR A 130 12.10 -19.81 -9.56
CA THR A 130 12.94 -19.03 -10.48
C THR A 130 12.10 -18.27 -11.51
N LYS A 131 12.66 -17.16 -12.03
CA LYS A 131 12.01 -16.35 -13.08
C LYS A 131 11.76 -17.15 -14.36
N SER A 132 12.70 -18.00 -14.76
CA SER A 132 12.57 -18.88 -15.92
C SER A 132 11.34 -19.80 -15.84
N THR A 133 11.04 -20.33 -14.66
CA THR A 133 9.85 -21.17 -14.46
C THR A 133 8.56 -20.34 -14.53
N ILE A 134 8.58 -19.09 -14.07
CA ILE A 134 7.43 -18.18 -14.18
C ILE A 134 7.14 -17.86 -15.66
N GLU A 135 8.17 -17.53 -16.43
CA GLU A 135 8.08 -17.30 -17.88
C GLU A 135 7.54 -18.55 -18.61
N GLN A 136 8.07 -19.74 -18.33
CA GLN A 136 7.58 -20.99 -18.93
C GLN A 136 6.10 -21.28 -18.65
N ILE A 137 5.59 -20.88 -17.49
CA ILE A 137 4.17 -21.05 -17.13
C ILE A 137 3.31 -20.00 -17.84
N ARG A 138 3.80 -18.76 -17.95
CA ARG A 138 3.14 -17.68 -18.71
C ARG A 138 3.01 -18.04 -20.20
N ASP A 139 4.08 -18.59 -20.77
CA ASP A 139 4.15 -19.01 -22.18
C ASP A 139 3.58 -20.41 -22.42
N ARG A 140 3.12 -21.11 -21.37
CA ARG A 140 2.65 -22.50 -21.40
C ARG A 140 3.65 -23.51 -21.97
N THR A 141 4.95 -23.20 -21.92
CA THR A 141 6.06 -24.07 -22.36
C THR A 141 6.60 -24.99 -21.25
N HIS A 142 6.07 -24.88 -20.04
CA HIS A 142 6.40 -25.80 -18.95
C HIS A 142 6.01 -27.25 -19.32
N TRP A 143 6.86 -28.23 -18.98
CA TRP A 143 6.69 -29.65 -19.36
C TRP A 143 5.34 -30.24 -18.94
N ASN A 144 4.74 -29.73 -17.85
CA ASN A 144 3.44 -30.17 -17.34
C ASN A 144 2.31 -29.17 -17.60
N SER A 145 2.43 -28.27 -18.59
CA SER A 145 1.47 -27.18 -18.80
C SER A 145 0.02 -27.64 -19.02
N ALA A 146 -0.17 -28.83 -19.62
CA ALA A 146 -1.49 -29.39 -19.88
C ALA A 146 -2.27 -29.81 -18.62
N ASN A 147 -1.58 -30.18 -17.52
CA ASN A 147 -2.22 -30.66 -16.29
C ASN A 147 -2.20 -29.63 -15.15
N LEU A 148 -1.78 -28.39 -15.42
CA LEU A 148 -1.75 -27.34 -14.39
C LEU A 148 -3.16 -26.87 -14.06
N ALA A 149 -3.46 -26.80 -12.77
CA ALA A 149 -4.70 -26.23 -12.25
C ALA A 149 -4.37 -24.96 -11.46
N PRO A 150 -5.03 -23.81 -11.71
CA PRO A 150 -4.79 -22.60 -10.94
C PRO A 150 -5.30 -22.78 -9.50
N MET A 151 -4.38 -22.85 -8.54
CA MET A 151 -4.68 -22.95 -7.10
C MET A 151 -4.04 -21.80 -6.31
N ASP A 152 -4.73 -21.31 -5.28
CA ASP A 152 -4.27 -20.16 -4.49
C ASP A 152 -3.00 -20.50 -3.67
N PRO A 153 -1.89 -19.74 -3.80
CA PRO A 153 -0.66 -19.95 -3.03
C PRO A 153 -0.82 -19.88 -1.50
N VAL A 154 -1.83 -19.17 -0.99
CA VAL A 154 -2.12 -19.07 0.46
C VAL A 154 -2.71 -20.40 0.94
N THR A 155 -3.66 -20.97 0.20
CA THR A 155 -4.27 -22.28 0.53
C THR A 155 -3.25 -23.42 0.49
N LEU A 156 -2.27 -23.34 -0.42
CA LEU A 156 -1.15 -24.27 -0.52
C LEU A 156 -0.09 -24.05 0.59
N GLY A 157 -0.20 -22.94 1.33
CA GLY A 157 0.73 -22.54 2.39
C GLY A 157 2.12 -22.21 1.87
N LEU A 158 2.21 -21.66 0.65
CA LEU A 158 3.46 -21.17 0.05
C LEU A 158 3.76 -19.74 0.50
N CYS A 159 2.74 -18.88 0.54
CA CYS A 159 2.79 -17.54 1.13
C CYS A 159 1.77 -17.39 2.27
N SER A 160 1.92 -16.33 3.08
CA SER A 160 0.87 -15.91 4.01
C SER A 160 -0.04 -14.89 3.35
N GLN A 161 -1.28 -14.76 3.82
CA GLN A 161 -2.22 -13.74 3.33
C GLN A 161 -1.61 -12.34 3.40
N ILE A 162 -0.96 -12.03 4.53
CA ILE A 162 -0.30 -10.74 4.76
C ILE A 162 0.81 -10.48 3.72
N ASP A 163 1.61 -11.50 3.39
CA ASP A 163 2.68 -11.34 2.40
C ASP A 163 2.11 -11.14 0.98
N LEU A 164 1.00 -11.81 0.65
CA LEU A 164 0.33 -11.65 -0.65
C LEU A 164 -0.25 -10.24 -0.78
N ASP A 165 -1.03 -9.80 0.20
CA ASP A 165 -1.68 -8.48 0.20
C ASP A 165 -0.64 -7.35 0.13
N LEU A 166 0.44 -7.46 0.91
CA LEU A 166 1.53 -6.48 0.91
C LEU A 166 2.20 -6.36 -0.47
N GLU A 167 2.36 -7.49 -1.16
CA GLU A 167 3.04 -7.52 -2.44
C GLU A 167 2.14 -7.04 -3.59
N VAL A 168 0.84 -7.33 -3.52
CA VAL A 168 -0.19 -6.76 -4.41
C VAL A 168 -0.29 -5.24 -4.21
N GLU A 169 -0.30 -4.76 -2.96
CA GLU A 169 -0.31 -3.32 -2.67
C GLU A 169 0.95 -2.61 -3.19
N ARG A 170 2.12 -3.26 -3.09
CA ARG A 170 3.36 -2.72 -3.67
C ARG A 170 3.33 -2.72 -5.19
N ALA A 171 2.75 -3.74 -5.80
CA ALA A 171 2.60 -3.84 -7.24
C ALA A 171 1.65 -2.76 -7.78
N SER A 172 0.52 -2.54 -7.10
CA SER A 172 -0.48 -1.55 -7.48
C SER A 172 0.05 -0.12 -7.37
N LYS A 173 0.83 0.20 -6.31
CA LYS A 173 1.52 1.50 -6.17
C LYS A 173 2.57 1.74 -7.26
N GLY A 174 3.14 0.68 -7.82
CA GLY A 174 4.15 0.74 -8.87
C GLY A 174 3.60 0.81 -10.29
N ARG A 175 2.27 0.68 -10.47
CA ARG A 175 1.62 0.85 -11.78
C ARG A 175 1.29 2.34 -11.95
N PRO A 176 1.71 3.02 -13.04
CA PRO A 176 1.10 4.30 -13.38
C PRO A 176 -0.41 4.09 -13.50
N LEU A 177 -1.23 5.04 -13.04
CA LEU A 177 -2.67 4.94 -13.21
C LEU A 177 -2.99 4.55 -14.66
N PRO A 178 -3.91 3.61 -14.91
CA PRO A 178 -4.30 3.25 -16.26
C PRO A 178 -4.61 4.53 -17.04
N THR A 179 -3.95 4.71 -18.18
CA THR A 179 -4.23 5.82 -19.09
C THR A 179 -5.69 5.72 -19.53
N ALA A 180 -6.35 6.86 -19.76
CA ALA A 180 -7.77 6.94 -20.11
C ALA A 180 -8.21 6.01 -21.27
N ALA A 181 -7.26 5.57 -22.11
CA ALA A 181 -7.49 4.59 -23.17
C ALA A 181 -7.76 3.15 -22.67
N GLU A 182 -7.21 2.72 -21.51
CA GLU A 182 -7.53 1.42 -20.89
C GLU A 182 -8.86 1.45 -20.10
N LEU A 183 -9.30 2.66 -19.70
CA LEU A 183 -10.58 2.91 -19.00
C LEU A 183 -11.77 3.08 -19.94
N GLY A 184 -11.59 2.88 -21.26
CA GLY A 184 -12.62 3.06 -22.30
C GLY A 184 -13.84 2.13 -22.22
N ALA A 185 -14.01 1.38 -21.12
CA ALA A 185 -15.22 0.63 -20.79
C ALA A 185 -15.78 1.02 -19.41
N THR A 186 -15.45 2.20 -18.90
CA THR A 186 -16.15 2.77 -17.74
C THR A 186 -17.33 3.61 -18.22
N LEU A 187 -18.46 3.46 -17.55
CA LEU A 187 -19.67 4.24 -17.81
C LEU A 187 -19.34 5.72 -17.70
N GLU A 188 -19.93 6.52 -18.60
CA GLU A 188 -19.86 7.98 -18.55
C GLU A 188 -20.25 8.50 -17.16
N SER A 189 -19.71 9.65 -16.78
CA SER A 189 -20.02 10.24 -15.48
C SER A 189 -21.53 10.48 -15.37
N ALA A 190 -22.12 10.28 -14.19
CA ALA A 190 -23.56 10.49 -13.99
C ALA A 190 -24.03 11.89 -14.42
N GLN A 191 -23.13 12.88 -14.36
CA GLN A 191 -23.38 14.26 -14.80
C GLN A 191 -23.50 14.42 -16.33
N GLU A 192 -22.91 13.53 -17.13
CA GLU A 192 -23.08 13.49 -18.58
C GLU A 192 -24.36 12.77 -18.98
N THR A 193 -24.72 11.69 -18.29
CA THR A 193 -25.95 10.92 -18.56
C THR A 193 -27.23 11.71 -18.22
N GLU A 194 -27.16 12.67 -17.28
CA GLU A 194 -28.28 13.56 -16.95
C GLU A 194 -28.55 14.66 -17.99
N LYS A 195 -27.63 14.92 -18.93
CA LYS A 195 -27.83 15.90 -20.01
C LYS A 195 -28.58 15.31 -21.18
N LEU A 196 -29.74 14.69 -20.92
CA LEU A 196 -30.73 14.43 -21.96
C LEU A 196 -31.40 15.77 -22.31
N PRO A 197 -31.28 16.28 -23.55
CA PRO A 197 -32.05 17.45 -23.96
C PRO A 197 -33.53 17.04 -23.98
N TYR A 198 -34.27 17.45 -22.94
CA TYR A 198 -35.72 17.37 -22.95
C TYR A 198 -36.24 18.42 -23.94
N SER A 199 -36.37 18.03 -25.21
CA SER A 199 -37.09 18.80 -26.22
C SER A 199 -38.53 18.94 -25.75
N THR A 200 -38.87 20.12 -25.25
CA THR A 200 -40.22 20.46 -24.79
C THR A 200 -41.04 20.92 -25.99
N ASP A 201 -41.18 20.04 -26.98
CA ASP A 201 -42.14 20.21 -28.07
C ASP A 201 -43.00 18.94 -28.08
N ARG A 202 -43.85 18.81 -27.06
CA ARG A 202 -45.02 17.94 -27.17
C ARG A 202 -46.15 18.80 -27.72
N GLU A 203 -46.32 18.69 -29.03
CA GLU A 203 -47.57 19.01 -29.71
C GLU A 203 -48.73 18.26 -29.01
N ASP A 204 -49.78 19.02 -28.75
CA ASP A 204 -51.16 18.61 -28.45
C ASP A 204 -51.43 17.79 -27.18
N GLU A 205 -51.77 18.50 -26.09
CA GLU A 205 -52.71 17.99 -25.09
C GLU A 205 -54.09 17.77 -25.74
N GLN A 206 -54.29 16.63 -26.39
CA GLN A 206 -55.65 16.16 -26.66
C GLN A 206 -56.21 15.59 -25.36
N GLU A 207 -56.96 16.41 -24.62
CA GLU A 207 -57.76 15.97 -23.48
C GLU A 207 -58.67 14.81 -23.91
N ILE A 208 -58.38 13.62 -23.38
CA ILE A 208 -59.12 12.40 -23.70
C ILE A 208 -60.51 12.51 -23.06
N ASN A 209 -61.54 12.73 -23.89
CA ASN A 209 -62.91 12.88 -23.42
C ASN A 209 -63.51 11.53 -23.01
N ALA A 210 -63.75 11.34 -21.71
CA ALA A 210 -64.19 10.06 -21.13
C ALA A 210 -65.53 9.56 -21.70
N ASP A 211 -66.44 10.45 -22.08
CA ASP A 211 -67.77 10.08 -22.58
C ASP A 211 -67.71 9.38 -23.96
N ALA A 212 -66.72 9.73 -24.78
CA ALA A 212 -66.49 9.08 -26.08
C ALA A 212 -65.99 7.63 -25.92
N VAL A 213 -65.22 7.36 -24.86
CA VAL A 213 -64.70 6.02 -24.55
C VAL A 213 -65.82 5.09 -24.09
N PHE A 214 -66.72 5.58 -23.22
CA PHE A 214 -67.85 4.79 -22.73
C PHE A 214 -68.92 4.55 -23.80
N ALA A 215 -69.15 5.49 -24.71
CA ALA A 215 -70.06 5.30 -25.84
C ALA A 215 -69.58 4.17 -26.78
N LYS A 216 -68.27 4.10 -27.04
CA LYS A 216 -67.67 3.09 -27.93
C LYS A 216 -67.72 1.69 -27.33
N LEU A 217 -67.55 1.56 -26.01
CA LEU A 217 -67.68 0.29 -25.30
C LEU A 217 -69.12 -0.24 -25.31
N LYS A 218 -70.13 0.65 -25.21
CA LYS A 218 -71.54 0.26 -25.23
C LYS A 218 -71.99 -0.26 -26.61
N SER A 219 -71.43 0.31 -27.68
CA SER A 219 -71.66 -0.16 -29.05
C SER A 219 -71.10 -1.55 -29.33
N LEU A 220 -70.04 -1.97 -28.63
CA LEU A 220 -69.46 -3.31 -28.80
C LEU A 220 -70.29 -4.41 -28.14
N LYS A 221 -71.12 -4.09 -27.12
CA LYS A 221 -71.91 -5.08 -26.38
C LYS A 221 -73.24 -5.43 -27.07
N SER A 222 -73.66 -4.69 -28.10
CA SER A 222 -74.92 -4.93 -28.81
C SER A 222 -74.79 -5.79 -30.07
N SER A 223 -73.60 -6.32 -30.40
CA SER A 223 -73.33 -7.04 -31.66
C SER A 223 -72.83 -8.48 -31.44
N THR A 224 -73.39 -9.21 -30.48
CA THR A 224 -73.19 -10.67 -30.38
C THR A 224 -74.54 -11.35 -30.64
N PRO A 225 -74.76 -11.99 -31.81
CA PRO A 225 -75.86 -12.92 -32.00
C PRO A 225 -75.51 -14.22 -31.28
N ASP A 226 -76.44 -14.75 -30.48
CA ASP A 226 -76.39 -16.12 -29.97
C ASP A 226 -76.55 -17.07 -31.17
N GLU A 227 -75.49 -17.78 -31.54
CA GLU A 227 -75.57 -18.95 -32.42
C GLU A 227 -75.49 -20.20 -31.54
N ASP A 228 -76.67 -20.79 -31.31
CA ASP A 228 -76.83 -22.14 -30.77
C ASP A 228 -76.23 -23.17 -31.75
N GLU A 229 -75.23 -23.94 -31.30
CA GLU A 229 -74.72 -25.11 -32.02
C GLU A 229 -75.76 -26.25 -31.98
N ASP A 230 -76.46 -26.44 -33.10
CA ASP A 230 -77.29 -27.62 -33.38
C ASP A 230 -76.47 -28.74 -34.06
N ASP A 231 -76.71 -29.96 -33.58
CA ASP A 231 -76.21 -31.25 -34.06
C ASP A 231 -76.34 -31.51 -35.57
N LYS A 232 -75.32 -32.14 -36.20
CA LYS A 232 -75.38 -33.49 -36.84
C LYS A 232 -74.24 -33.80 -37.82
N PHE A 233 -73.69 -35.01 -37.63
CA PHE A 233 -73.08 -35.99 -38.56
C PHE A 233 -72.00 -35.55 -39.57
#